data_AF-A0A925FCT6-F1
#
_entry.id   AF-A0A925FCT6-F1
#
_cell.length_a   1.000
_cell.length_b   1.000
_cell.length_c   1.000
_cell.angle_alpha   90.00
_cell.angle_beta   90.00
_cell.angle_gamma   90.00
#
_symmetry.space_group_name_H-M   'P 1'
#
loop_
_entity.id
_entity.type
_entity.pdbx_description
1 polymer ?
#
loop_
_entity_poly.entity_id
_entity_poly.type
_entity_poly.pdbx_seq_one_letter_code
_entity_poly.pdbx_strand_id
1 'polypeptide(L)'
;MKWFLGLKQGNTDSPDYVKMLKVSVRSARQHTSLEPYLLYDGEPDELTRWLENEGVTLLFVRSFLHDALAKIAEEKNDVNHLVAGGGTFLRMEIPRLTQELGFPDEFALYTDCDVLFMTEVVPELSA
;
A
#
# COMPACT_ATOMS: atom_id res chain seq x y z
N MET A 1 -15.76 -0.92 2.59
CA MET A 1 -14.84 -1.99 2.13
C MET A 1 -13.43 -1.45 2.27
N LYS A 2 -12.54 -2.22 2.89
CA LYS A 2 -11.14 -1.84 3.07
C LYS A 2 -10.38 -1.87 1.74
N TRP A 3 -9.63 -0.81 1.48
CA TRP A 3 -8.74 -0.69 0.33
C TRP A 3 -7.30 -0.54 0.80
N PHE A 4 -6.42 -1.40 0.31
CA PHE A 4 -5.02 -1.47 0.70
C PHE A 4 -4.09 -1.11 -0.45
N LEU A 5 -3.02 -0.40 -0.09
CA LEU A 5 -1.83 -0.13 -0.90
C LEU A 5 -0.61 -0.61 -0.12
N GLY A 6 0.47 -0.94 -0.81
CA GLY A 6 1.76 -1.31 -0.19
C GLY A 6 2.89 -0.43 -0.71
N LEU A 7 3.69 0.13 0.20
CA LEU A 7 4.87 0.93 -0.13
C LEU A 7 6.04 0.61 0.80
N LYS A 8 7.24 0.61 0.24
CA LYS A 8 8.48 0.59 1.01
C LYS A 8 9.23 1.92 0.82
N GLN A 9 9.80 2.43 1.90
CA GLN A 9 10.68 3.60 1.84
C GLN A 9 11.83 3.33 0.85
N GLY A 10 12.03 4.23 -0.10
CA GLY A 10 12.86 4.02 -1.29
C GLY A 10 12.04 3.93 -2.59
N ASN A 11 10.82 3.37 -2.56
CA ASN A 11 9.89 3.51 -3.70
C ASN A 11 9.42 4.96 -3.86
N THR A 12 9.36 5.68 -2.74
CA THR A 12 8.90 7.06 -2.63
C THR A 12 9.95 8.09 -3.06
N ASP A 13 11.18 7.66 -3.35
CA ASP A 13 12.26 8.53 -3.82
C ASP A 13 11.98 9.07 -5.24
N SER A 14 11.11 8.41 -6.00
CA SER A 14 10.62 8.90 -7.29
C SER A 14 9.47 9.91 -7.09
N PRO A 15 9.65 11.20 -7.48
CA PRO A 15 8.60 12.21 -7.34
C PRO A 15 7.34 11.87 -8.13
N ASP A 16 7.48 11.18 -9.26
CA ASP A 16 6.34 10.79 -10.10
C ASP A 16 5.54 9.66 -9.44
N TYR A 17 6.21 8.75 -8.74
CA TYR A 17 5.54 7.71 -7.95
C TYR A 17 4.73 8.32 -6.78
N VAL A 18 5.29 9.33 -6.12
CA VAL A 18 4.58 10.10 -5.11
C VAL A 18 3.36 10.83 -5.71
N LYS A 19 3.47 11.42 -6.90
CA LYS A 19 2.32 12.06 -7.56
C LYS A 19 1.22 11.04 -7.88
N MET A 20 1.58 9.87 -8.39
CA MET A 20 0.62 8.80 -8.70
C MET A 20 -0.12 8.34 -7.44
N LEU A 21 0.60 8.10 -6.34
CA LEU A 21 -0.01 7.80 -5.04
C LEU A 21 -0.98 8.89 -4.58
N LYS A 22 -0.60 10.16 -4.71
CA LYS A 22 -1.47 11.28 -4.31
C LYS A 22 -2.75 11.32 -5.16
N VAL A 23 -2.65 11.02 -6.45
CA VAL A 23 -3.80 10.97 -7.37
C VAL A 23 -4.70 9.77 -7.07
N SER A 24 -4.14 8.58 -6.83
CA SER A 24 -4.93 7.40 -6.49
C SER A 24 -5.72 7.60 -5.19
N VAL A 25 -5.07 8.11 -4.13
CA VAL A 25 -5.75 8.44 -2.86
C VAL A 25 -6.85 9.48 -3.06
N ARG A 26 -6.57 10.58 -3.75
CA ARG A 26 -7.57 11.64 -3.96
C ARG A 26 -8.76 11.18 -4.78
N SER A 27 -8.50 10.45 -5.87
CA SER A 27 -9.57 9.94 -6.73
C SER A 27 -10.44 8.92 -5.99
N ALA A 28 -9.85 8.00 -5.22
CA ALA A 28 -10.61 7.07 -4.38
C ALA A 28 -11.54 7.81 -3.41
N ARG A 29 -11.03 8.82 -2.71
CA ARG A 29 -11.83 9.63 -1.78
C ARG A 29 -12.95 10.41 -2.45
N GLN A 30 -12.73 10.86 -3.68
CA GLN A 30 -13.70 11.67 -4.43
C GLN A 30 -14.79 10.82 -5.06
N HIS A 31 -14.46 9.59 -5.47
CA HIS A 31 -15.30 8.80 -6.36
C HIS A 31 -15.79 7.49 -5.74
N THR A 32 -15.31 7.08 -4.58
CA THR A 32 -15.64 5.78 -3.98
C THR A 32 -15.94 5.88 -2.48
N SER A 33 -16.56 4.84 -1.96
CA SER A 33 -16.74 4.59 -0.52
C SER A 33 -15.67 3.68 0.08
N LEU A 34 -14.53 3.51 -0.60
CA LEU A 34 -13.40 2.73 -0.10
C LEU A 34 -12.78 3.38 1.14
N GLU A 35 -12.35 2.54 2.07
CA GLU A 35 -11.65 2.96 3.29
C GLU A 35 -10.14 2.72 3.09
N PRO A 36 -9.31 3.76 2.93
CA PRO A 36 -7.92 3.60 2.52
C PRO A 36 -6.99 3.23 3.68
N TYR A 37 -6.16 2.22 3.45
CA TYR A 37 -5.09 1.75 4.33
C TYR A 37 -3.78 1.63 3.54
N LEU A 38 -2.70 2.21 4.06
CA LEU A 38 -1.37 2.01 3.49
C LEU A 38 -0.55 1.10 4.41
N LEU A 39 -0.09 -0.03 3.86
CA LEU A 39 0.99 -0.82 4.45
C LEU A 39 2.31 -0.16 4.08
N TYR A 40 3.08 0.26 5.09
CA TYR A 40 4.30 1.01 4.89
C TYR A 40 5.51 0.35 5.59
N ASP A 41 6.51 -0.08 4.81
CA ASP A 41 7.81 -0.53 5.32
C ASP A 41 8.80 0.63 5.27
N GLY A 42 8.79 1.44 6.33
CA GLY A 42 9.60 2.65 6.42
C GLY A 42 9.34 3.42 7.72
N GLU A 43 9.93 4.60 7.80
CA GLU A 43 9.78 5.53 8.92
C GLU A 43 8.83 6.69 8.59
N PRO A 44 8.13 7.27 9.58
CA PRO A 44 7.28 8.44 9.37
C PRO A 44 8.03 9.62 8.74
N ASP A 45 7.41 10.27 7.74
CA ASP A 45 7.98 11.39 7.01
C ASP A 45 6.91 12.45 6.61
N GLU A 46 7.21 13.31 5.63
CA GLU A 46 6.25 14.27 5.09
C GLU A 46 5.12 13.63 4.28
N LEU A 47 5.41 12.54 3.57
CA LEU A 47 4.43 11.84 2.76
C LEU A 47 3.44 11.07 3.64
N THR A 48 3.91 10.38 4.67
CA THR A 48 3.05 9.67 5.63
C THR A 48 2.08 10.65 6.32
N ARG A 49 2.59 11.80 6.76
CA ARG A 49 1.74 12.87 7.33
C ARG A 49 0.71 13.41 6.34
N TRP A 50 1.10 13.57 5.07
CA TRP A 50 0.16 14.00 4.03
C TRP A 50 -0.95 12.96 3.82
N LEU A 51 -0.61 11.66 3.82
CA LEU A 51 -1.56 10.56 3.66
C LEU A 51 -2.57 10.49 4.81
N GLU A 52 -2.11 10.61 6.05
CA GLU A 52 -2.98 10.67 7.23
C GLU A 52 -3.94 11.87 7.17
N ASN A 53 -3.45 13.05 6.74
CA ASN A 53 -4.30 14.23 6.54
C ASN A 53 -5.33 14.04 5.41
N GLU A 54 -5.04 13.16 4.46
CA GLU A 54 -5.98 12.74 3.43
C GLU A 54 -6.86 11.56 3.90
N GLY A 55 -6.84 11.18 5.18
CA GLY A 55 -7.72 10.16 5.74
C GLY A 55 -7.28 8.72 5.45
N VAL A 56 -6.03 8.51 5.02
CA VAL A 56 -5.43 7.18 4.89
C VAL A 56 -4.96 6.68 6.25
N THR A 57 -5.34 5.46 6.62
CA THR A 57 -4.81 4.81 7.82
C THR A 57 -3.46 4.17 7.52
N LEU A 58 -2.43 4.49 8.28
CA LEU A 58 -1.10 3.92 8.10
C LEU A 58 -0.90 2.69 8.98
N LEU A 59 -0.39 1.62 8.37
CA LEU A 59 0.06 0.41 9.05
C LEU A 59 1.55 0.25 8.78
N PHE A 60 2.38 0.55 9.78
CA PHE A 60 3.82 0.34 9.68
C PHE A 60 4.12 -1.16 9.80
N VAL A 61 4.53 -1.76 8.70
CA VAL A 61 4.74 -3.21 8.61
C VAL A 61 5.92 -3.51 7.70
N ARG A 62 6.72 -4.49 8.11
CA ARG A 62 7.77 -5.08 7.27
C ARG A 62 7.33 -6.48 6.87
N SER A 63 7.50 -6.82 5.59
CA SER A 63 7.10 -8.13 5.10
C SER A 63 7.90 -9.26 5.76
N PHE A 64 7.25 -10.41 6.01
CA PHE A 64 7.94 -11.64 6.42
C PHE A 64 8.98 -12.12 5.40
N LEU A 65 8.92 -11.63 4.16
CA LEU A 65 9.88 -11.92 3.09
C LEU A 65 11.13 -11.02 3.12
N HIS A 66 11.23 -10.07 4.05
CA HIS A 66 12.31 -9.08 4.06
C HIS A 66 13.71 -9.70 3.99
N ASP A 67 14.02 -10.66 4.86
CA ASP A 67 15.36 -11.28 4.90
C ASP A 67 15.67 -12.06 3.62
N ALA A 68 14.66 -12.72 3.03
CA ALA A 68 14.82 -13.42 1.77
C ALA A 68 15.08 -12.45 0.61
N LEU A 69 14.37 -11.32 0.57
CA LEU A 69 14.57 -10.28 -0.43
C LEU A 69 15.91 -9.58 -0.26
N ALA A 70 16.35 -9.33 0.98
CA ALA A 70 17.65 -8.76 1.29
C ALA A 70 18.79 -9.67 0.80
N LYS A 71 18.68 -10.98 1.06
CA LYS A 71 19.62 -11.98 0.56
C LYS A 71 19.66 -12.01 -0.97
N ILE A 72 18.51 -11.98 -1.64
CA ILE A 72 18.44 -11.94 -3.12
C ILE A 72 19.09 -10.65 -3.64
N ALA A 73 18.82 -9.51 -3.02
CA ALA A 73 19.40 -8.23 -3.40
C ALA A 73 20.93 -8.25 -3.31
N GLU A 74 21.49 -8.86 -2.27
CA GLU A 74 22.93 -9.08 -2.10
C GLU A 74 23.49 -10.04 -3.17
N GLU A 75 22.90 -11.22 -3.34
CA GLU A 75 23.34 -12.23 -4.32
C GLU A 75 23.29 -11.73 -5.77
N LYS A 76 22.33 -10.85 -6.08
CA LYS A 76 22.16 -10.24 -7.41
C LYS A 76 22.87 -8.90 -7.56
N ASN A 77 23.41 -8.35 -6.46
CA ASN A 77 23.97 -7.00 -6.39
C ASN A 77 23.00 -5.94 -6.97
N ASP A 78 21.71 -6.05 -6.62
CA ASP A 78 20.65 -5.13 -7.03
C ASP A 78 19.67 -4.89 -5.87
N VAL A 79 19.77 -3.70 -5.27
CA VAL A 79 18.94 -3.26 -4.14
C VAL A 79 17.44 -3.19 -4.50
N ASN A 80 17.09 -3.12 -5.79
CA ASN A 80 15.69 -3.07 -6.22
C ASN A 80 14.92 -4.34 -5.86
N HIS A 81 15.58 -5.50 -5.75
CA HIS A 81 14.94 -6.71 -5.25
C HIS A 81 14.42 -6.53 -3.81
N LEU A 82 15.13 -5.77 -2.98
CA LEU A 82 14.68 -5.45 -1.63
C LEU A 82 13.67 -4.30 -1.62
N VAL A 83 13.89 -3.23 -2.40
CA VAL A 83 13.04 -2.04 -2.40
C VAL A 83 11.70 -2.31 -3.10
N ALA A 84 11.74 -2.62 -4.40
CA ALA A 84 10.53 -2.90 -5.19
C ALA A 84 9.85 -4.19 -4.75
N GLY A 85 10.64 -5.25 -4.48
CA GLY A 85 10.10 -6.50 -3.94
C GLY A 85 9.45 -6.29 -2.58
N GLY A 86 10.10 -5.55 -1.68
CA GLY A 86 9.59 -5.25 -0.35
C GLY A 86 8.24 -4.53 -0.41
N GLY A 87 8.11 -3.48 -1.22
CA GLY A 87 6.82 -2.78 -1.41
C GLY A 87 5.74 -3.67 -2.05
N THR A 88 6.11 -4.44 -3.09
CA THR A 88 5.17 -5.32 -3.82
C THR A 88 4.59 -6.40 -2.93
N PHE A 89 5.44 -7.07 -2.14
CA PHE A 89 5.04 -8.22 -1.34
C PHE A 89 4.32 -7.86 -0.04
N LEU A 90 4.22 -6.58 0.34
CA LEU A 90 3.37 -6.16 1.46
C LEU A 90 1.91 -6.61 1.31
N ARG A 91 1.43 -6.80 0.07
CA ARG A 91 0.09 -7.36 -0.18
C ARG A 91 -0.13 -8.74 0.46
N MET A 92 0.94 -9.50 0.70
CA MET A 92 0.88 -10.81 1.36
C MET A 92 0.64 -10.70 2.87
N GLU A 93 0.84 -9.52 3.46
CA GLU A 93 0.55 -9.28 4.88
C GLU A 93 -0.93 -9.00 5.14
N ILE A 94 -1.69 -8.62 4.11
CA ILE A 94 -3.08 -8.16 4.24
C ILE A 94 -3.95 -9.20 4.98
N PRO A 95 -3.97 -10.50 4.62
CA PRO A 95 -4.83 -11.48 5.31
C PRO A 95 -4.51 -11.61 6.81
N ARG A 96 -3.22 -11.55 7.17
CA ARG A 96 -2.80 -11.60 8.58
C ARG A 96 -3.22 -10.34 9.31
N LEU A 97 -2.98 -9.16 8.72
CA LEU A 97 -3.30 -7.87 9.32
C LEU A 97 -4.81 -7.67 9.50
N THR A 98 -5.62 -8.08 8.52
CA THR A 98 -7.09 -7.98 8.64
C THR A 98 -7.61 -8.85 9.77
N GLN A 99 -7.04 -10.05 9.96
CA GLN A 99 -7.37 -10.92 11.08
C GLN A 99 -6.94 -10.31 12.43
N GLU A 100 -5.71 -9.81 12.53
CA GLU A 100 -5.19 -9.19 13.76
C GLU A 100 -5.97 -7.93 14.18
N LEU A 101 -6.38 -7.12 13.20
CA LEU A 101 -7.17 -5.91 13.43
C LEU A 101 -8.68 -6.19 13.59
N GLY A 102 -9.11 -7.44 13.44
CA GLY A 102 -10.50 -7.86 13.62
C GLY A 102 -11.45 -7.27 12.57
N PHE A 103 -10.98 -7.09 11.34
CA PHE A 103 -11.84 -6.56 10.26
C PHE A 103 -12.90 -7.60 9.88
N PRO A 104 -14.19 -7.19 9.83
CA PRO A 104 -15.28 -8.11 9.52
C PRO A 104 -15.46 -8.36 8.02
N ASP A 105 -14.79 -7.57 7.16
CA ASP A 105 -14.87 -7.64 5.72
C ASP A 105 -14.38 -9.02 5.21
N GLU A 106 -15.22 -9.73 4.45
CA GLU A 106 -14.82 -10.97 3.77
C GLU A 106 -13.82 -10.71 2.63
N PHE A 107 -13.98 -9.57 1.96
CA PHE A 107 -13.15 -9.14 0.85
C PHE A 107 -12.52 -7.77 1.13
N ALA A 108 -11.29 -7.60 0.66
CA ALA A 108 -10.61 -6.32 0.63
C ALA A 108 -10.05 -6.07 -0.78
N LEU A 109 -10.04 -4.81 -1.19
CA LEU A 109 -9.41 -4.40 -2.44
C LEU A 109 -7.93 -4.11 -2.19
N TYR A 110 -7.05 -4.70 -2.98
CA TYR A 110 -5.66 -4.24 -3.10
C TYR A 110 -5.43 -3.66 -4.48
N THR A 111 -4.71 -2.54 -4.56
CA THR A 111 -4.23 -1.99 -5.84
C THR A 111 -2.78 -1.55 -5.72
N ASP A 112 -2.12 -1.44 -6.87
CA ASP A 112 -0.91 -0.64 -6.98
C ASP A 112 -1.26 0.85 -6.81
N CYS A 113 -0.26 1.73 -6.60
CA CYS A 113 -0.52 3.14 -6.29
C CYS A 113 -0.71 4.04 -7.54
N ASP A 114 -0.57 3.47 -8.74
CA ASP A 114 -0.68 4.11 -10.05
C ASP A 114 -2.06 3.90 -10.72
N VAL A 115 -3.07 3.55 -9.92
CA VAL A 115 -4.46 3.48 -10.35
C VAL A 115 -5.19 4.82 -10.24
N LEU A 116 -6.30 4.95 -10.96
CA LEU A 116 -7.19 6.11 -10.89
C LEU A 116 -8.64 5.63 -10.74
N PHE A 117 -9.33 6.06 -9.68
CA PHE A 117 -10.74 5.73 -9.47
C PHE A 117 -11.62 6.75 -10.19
N MET A 118 -12.43 6.28 -11.12
CA MET A 118 -13.29 7.14 -11.96
C MET A 118 -14.75 7.17 -11.51
N THR A 119 -15.18 6.15 -10.76
CA THR A 119 -16.55 5.96 -10.28
C THR A 119 -16.53 5.08 -9.04
N GLU A 120 -17.68 4.93 -8.39
CA GLU A 120 -17.87 3.97 -7.30
C GLU A 120 -17.65 2.55 -7.80
N VAL A 121 -16.99 1.73 -6.97
CA VAL A 121 -16.56 0.36 -7.31
C VAL A 121 -16.99 -0.69 -6.28
N VAL A 122 -17.37 -0.28 -5.07
CA VAL A 122 -17.73 -1.23 -4.00
C VAL A 122 -18.92 -2.13 -4.37
N PRO A 123 -20.01 -1.65 -5.02
CA PRO A 123 -21.13 -2.49 -5.43
C PRO A 123 -20.73 -3.64 -6.36
N GLU A 124 -19.78 -3.43 -7.25
CA GLU A 124 -19.29 -4.41 -8.22
C GLU A 124 -18.34 -5.43 -7.58
N LEU A 125 -17.68 -5.05 -6.49
CA LEU A 125 -16.73 -5.90 -5.76
C LEU A 125 -17.39 -6.71 -4.62
N SER A 126 -18.62 -6.37 -4.25
CA SER A 126 -19.37 -7.01 -3.16
C SER A 126 -20.48 -7.95 -3.65
N ALA A 127 -20.57 -8.18 -4.96
CA ALA A 127 -21.56 -9.03 -5.62
C ALA A 127 -21.03 -10.45 -5.83
#